data_AF-A0A081CKX9-F1
#
_entry.id   AF-A0A081CKX9-F1
#
_cell.length_a   1.000
_cell.length_b   1.000
_cell.length_c   1.000
_cell.angle_alpha   90.00
_cell.angle_beta   90.00
_cell.angle_gamma   90.00
#
_symmetry.space_group_name_H-M   'P 1'
#
loop_
_entity.id
_entity.type
_entity.pdbx_description
1 polymer ?
#
loop_
_entity_poly.entity_id
_entity_poly.type
_entity_poly.pdbx_seq_one_letter_code
_entity_poly.pdbx_strand_id
1 'polypeptide(L)'
;MSGFTFDDPTGTSSYSQSGSTIRISSGPKTDYWTTAPGSVPESSAHRASAPVLYQLHKLSPTANWRLKGTLHQPGTERFQQATLFLRRVNPNEGANGEGQKWLKSGIEIEQGRQFIGVVVSDPFSDWNVAPLANAPGKDAAKVDVEIEKVGPDVHVYYTPAGEKSRILLREKKGFAPPTDAEHETWWLGAMVCGPLSESTEGTVENWTFEPITDAQH
;
A
#
# COMPACT_ATOMS: atom_id res chain seq x y z
N MET A 1 -19.11 -8.71 8.99
CA MET A 1 -17.95 -8.41 8.12
C MET A 1 -18.13 -7.01 7.61
N SER A 2 -17.19 -6.11 7.89
CA SER A 2 -17.19 -4.77 7.28
C SER A 2 -17.00 -4.93 5.78
N GLY A 3 -17.92 -4.38 4.99
CA GLY A 3 -17.78 -4.34 3.54
C GLY A 3 -16.57 -3.49 3.11
N PHE A 4 -16.14 -3.65 1.87
CA PHE A 4 -15.16 -2.74 1.29
C PHE A 4 -15.79 -1.35 1.10
N THR A 5 -14.97 -0.32 1.30
CA THR A 5 -15.25 1.09 0.98
C THR A 5 -14.25 1.52 -0.08
N PHE A 6 -14.72 2.27 -1.08
CA PHE A 6 -13.89 2.83 -2.13
C PHE A 6 -13.75 4.33 -1.90
N ASP A 7 -12.54 4.77 -1.61
CA ASP A 7 -12.16 6.18 -1.58
C ASP A 7 -11.52 6.52 -2.93
N ASP A 8 -12.15 7.42 -3.68
CA ASP A 8 -11.63 7.95 -4.94
C ASP A 8 -11.69 9.47 -4.90
N PRO A 9 -10.63 10.12 -4.42
CA PRO A 9 -10.59 11.57 -4.24
C PRO A 9 -10.79 12.35 -5.54
N THR A 10 -10.53 11.74 -6.70
CA THR A 10 -10.67 12.38 -8.01
C THR A 10 -12.06 12.20 -8.63
N GLY A 11 -12.82 11.20 -8.19
CA GLY A 11 -14.09 10.80 -8.80
C GLY A 11 -13.96 10.26 -10.23
N THR A 12 -12.76 9.84 -10.65
CA THR A 12 -12.46 9.36 -12.01
C THR A 12 -11.94 7.93 -12.07
N SER A 13 -11.89 7.24 -10.92
CA SER A 13 -11.42 5.87 -10.79
C SER A 13 -12.60 4.91 -10.69
N SER A 14 -12.32 3.62 -10.90
CA SER A 14 -13.32 2.57 -10.74
C SER A 14 -12.72 1.34 -10.10
N TYR A 15 -13.58 0.47 -9.57
CA TYR A 15 -13.16 -0.80 -8.99
C TYR A 15 -14.15 -1.91 -9.32
N SER A 16 -13.66 -3.15 -9.18
CA SER A 16 -14.50 -4.32 -9.02
C SER A 16 -13.92 -5.22 -7.93
N GLN A 17 -14.79 -5.90 -7.20
CA GLN A 17 -14.41 -6.85 -6.16
C GLN A 17 -15.22 -8.12 -6.31
N SER A 18 -14.53 -9.26 -6.33
CA SER A 18 -15.15 -10.59 -6.39
C SER A 18 -14.36 -11.54 -5.49
N GLY A 19 -14.99 -12.01 -4.42
CA GLY A 19 -14.31 -12.81 -3.41
C GLY A 19 -13.12 -12.06 -2.79
N SER A 20 -11.94 -12.67 -2.82
CA SER A 20 -10.68 -12.06 -2.35
C SER A 20 -9.91 -11.31 -3.45
N THR A 21 -10.51 -11.11 -4.62
CA THR A 21 -9.87 -10.39 -5.74
C THR A 21 -10.40 -8.97 -5.84
N ILE A 22 -9.47 -8.03 -5.81
CA ILE A 22 -9.68 -6.59 -5.98
C ILE A 22 -9.05 -6.16 -7.31
N ARG A 23 -9.80 -5.42 -8.12
CA ARG A 23 -9.29 -4.75 -9.31
C ARG A 23 -9.62 -3.27 -9.21
N ILE A 24 -8.63 -2.42 -9.44
CA ILE A 24 -8.80 -0.97 -9.44
C ILE A 24 -8.25 -0.45 -10.78
N SER A 25 -9.04 0.41 -11.42
CA SER A 25 -8.61 1.26 -12.53
C SER A 25 -8.54 2.68 -12.00
N SER A 26 -7.33 3.22 -11.88
CA SER A 26 -7.13 4.59 -11.44
C SER A 26 -7.39 5.56 -12.57
N GLY A 27 -7.98 6.70 -12.21
CA GLY A 27 -8.02 7.87 -13.08
C GLY A 27 -6.63 8.48 -13.32
N PRO A 28 -6.58 9.57 -14.10
CA PRO A 28 -5.35 10.19 -14.54
C PRO A 28 -4.55 10.81 -13.38
N LYS A 29 -3.22 10.69 -13.44
CA LYS A 29 -2.26 11.44 -12.61
C LYS A 29 -2.51 11.35 -11.11
N THR A 30 -2.84 10.14 -10.66
CA THR A 30 -3.11 9.82 -9.26
C THR A 30 -1.83 9.42 -8.53
N ASP A 31 -1.70 9.76 -7.26
CA ASP A 31 -0.53 9.41 -6.45
C ASP A 31 -0.82 9.46 -4.92
N TYR A 32 0.05 8.84 -4.14
CA TYR A 32 0.14 8.97 -2.69
C TYR A 32 1.61 9.21 -2.29
N TRP A 33 1.91 10.45 -1.86
CA TRP A 33 3.29 10.90 -1.63
C TRP A 33 3.34 12.18 -0.79
N THR A 34 4.32 12.28 0.11
CA THR A 34 4.51 13.45 0.98
C THR A 34 5.98 13.85 1.08
N THR A 35 6.33 15.10 0.78
CA THR A 35 7.72 15.61 0.91
C THR A 35 7.86 16.67 2.00
N ALA A 36 9.07 16.78 2.55
CA ALA A 36 9.39 17.77 3.57
C ALA A 36 9.61 19.18 2.96
N PRO A 37 9.48 20.24 3.77
CA PRO A 37 9.97 21.56 3.38
C PRO A 37 11.45 21.50 2.97
N GLY A 38 11.77 22.02 1.78
CA GLY A 38 13.11 22.02 1.21
C GLY A 38 13.50 20.76 0.43
N SER A 39 12.64 19.75 0.32
CA SER A 39 12.89 18.59 -0.53
C SER A 39 12.96 18.97 -2.02
N VAL A 40 13.76 18.22 -2.78
CA VAL A 40 13.88 18.32 -4.24
C VAL A 40 13.54 16.97 -4.89
N PRO A 41 12.90 16.94 -6.08
CA PRO A 41 12.54 18.10 -6.91
C PRO A 41 11.33 18.91 -6.40
N GLU A 42 10.59 18.38 -5.43
CA GLU A 42 9.36 19.00 -4.92
C GLU A 42 9.39 19.18 -3.40
N SER A 43 9.21 20.42 -2.95
CA SER A 43 9.14 20.79 -1.54
C SER A 43 7.69 20.82 -1.06
N SER A 44 7.44 20.33 0.16
CA SER A 44 6.12 20.40 0.82
C SER A 44 4.95 19.86 -0.02
N ALA A 45 5.20 18.83 -0.84
CA ALA A 45 4.16 18.18 -1.62
C ALA A 45 3.35 17.25 -0.74
N HIS A 46 2.02 17.26 -0.90
CA HIS A 46 1.10 16.32 -0.27
C HIS A 46 0.13 15.79 -1.32
N ARG A 47 0.27 14.51 -1.67
CA ARG A 47 -0.59 13.81 -2.62
C ARG A 47 -1.29 12.69 -1.90
N ALA A 48 -2.60 12.68 -2.02
CA ALA A 48 -3.49 11.65 -1.54
C ALA A 48 -4.66 11.52 -2.53
N SER A 49 -4.34 11.45 -3.84
CA SER A 49 -5.33 11.39 -4.92
C SER A 49 -5.57 9.98 -5.45
N ALA A 50 -4.71 9.01 -5.07
CA ALA A 50 -4.88 7.63 -5.49
C ALA A 50 -6.15 6.97 -4.94
N PRO A 51 -6.89 6.22 -5.77
CA PRO A 51 -8.03 5.46 -5.30
C PRO A 51 -7.61 4.30 -4.39
N VAL A 52 -8.33 4.12 -3.29
CA VAL A 52 -8.10 3.05 -2.32
C VAL A 52 -9.39 2.27 -2.12
N LEU A 53 -9.35 0.96 -2.36
CA LEU A 53 -10.41 0.05 -1.94
C LEU A 53 -9.98 -0.64 -0.64
N TYR A 54 -10.66 -0.39 0.46
CA TYR A 54 -10.24 -0.84 1.79
C TYR A 54 -11.39 -1.35 2.65
N GLN A 55 -11.05 -2.15 3.64
CA GLN A 55 -11.92 -2.42 4.78
C GLN A 55 -11.53 -1.49 5.94
N LEU A 56 -12.54 -0.93 6.59
CA LEU A 56 -12.37 -0.15 7.80
C LEU A 56 -12.33 -1.08 9.01
N HIS A 57 -11.20 -1.10 9.72
CA HIS A 57 -11.01 -1.93 10.91
C HIS A 57 -10.86 -1.05 12.15
N LYS A 58 -11.65 -1.34 13.19
CA LYS A 58 -11.45 -0.77 14.54
C LYS A 58 -10.75 -1.81 15.38
N LEU A 59 -9.50 -1.54 15.75
CA LEU A 59 -8.62 -2.51 16.41
C LEU A 59 -8.10 -1.91 17.72
N SER A 60 -7.80 -2.75 18.71
CA SER A 60 -7.01 -2.33 19.88
C SER A 60 -5.65 -1.77 19.40
N PRO A 61 -5.11 -0.69 20.03
CA PRO A 61 -3.75 -0.19 19.74
C PRO A 61 -2.66 -1.27 19.77
N THR A 62 -2.84 -2.28 20.63
CA THR A 62 -1.89 -3.39 20.82
C THR A 62 -2.16 -4.59 19.92
N ALA A 63 -3.21 -4.58 19.10
CA ALA A 63 -3.56 -5.70 18.24
C ALA A 63 -2.44 -5.95 17.20
N ASN A 64 -2.06 -7.22 17.06
CA ASN A 64 -1.21 -7.70 15.97
C ASN A 64 -2.10 -8.17 14.82
N TRP A 65 -1.67 -7.92 13.59
CA TRP A 65 -2.44 -8.33 12.41
C TRP A 65 -1.56 -8.49 11.18
N ARG A 66 -2.10 -9.19 10.20
CA ARG A 66 -1.48 -9.42 8.90
C ARG A 66 -2.43 -9.06 7.77
N LEU A 67 -1.88 -8.40 6.75
CA LEU A 67 -2.52 -8.11 5.47
C LEU A 67 -1.72 -8.82 4.37
N LYS A 68 -2.39 -9.55 3.47
CA LYS A 68 -1.74 -10.22 2.34
C LYS A 68 -2.44 -9.94 1.02
N GLY A 69 -1.72 -10.13 -0.07
CA GLY A 69 -2.27 -10.22 -1.41
C GLY A 69 -1.23 -10.62 -2.45
N THR A 70 -1.69 -11.11 -3.58
CA THR A 70 -0.89 -11.36 -4.78
C THR A 70 -1.12 -10.22 -5.77
N LEU A 71 -0.09 -9.43 -6.04
CA LEU A 71 -0.20 -8.19 -6.79
C LEU A 71 0.19 -8.39 -8.25
N HIS A 72 -0.52 -7.70 -9.13
CA HIS A 72 -0.23 -7.64 -10.55
C HIS A 72 -0.41 -6.21 -11.07
N GLN A 73 0.63 -5.69 -11.71
CA GLN A 73 0.65 -4.41 -12.40
C GLN A 73 1.05 -4.66 -13.87
N PRO A 74 0.08 -4.73 -14.81
CA PRO A 74 0.34 -5.05 -16.22
C PRO A 74 0.95 -3.88 -17.02
N GLY A 75 1.00 -2.70 -16.43
CA GLY A 75 1.49 -1.47 -17.03
C GLY A 75 2.97 -1.50 -17.41
N THR A 76 3.36 -0.55 -18.25
CA THR A 76 4.75 -0.33 -18.68
C THR A 76 5.19 1.13 -18.55
N GLU A 77 4.25 2.03 -18.25
CA GLU A 77 4.54 3.44 -18.05
C GLU A 77 5.16 3.67 -16.68
N ARG A 78 6.04 4.66 -16.62
CA ARG A 78 6.73 5.03 -15.40
C ARG A 78 5.73 5.42 -14.30
N PHE A 79 5.97 4.91 -13.11
CA PHE A 79 5.22 5.10 -11.86
C PHE A 79 3.83 4.47 -11.80
N GLN A 80 3.46 3.61 -12.76
CA GLN A 80 2.28 2.77 -12.58
C GLN A 80 2.49 1.82 -11.40
N GLN A 81 1.53 1.80 -10.49
CA GLN A 81 1.63 1.15 -9.19
C GLN A 81 0.42 0.25 -8.92
N ALA A 82 0.64 -0.93 -8.36
CA ALA A 82 -0.39 -1.73 -7.72
C ALA A 82 0.12 -2.16 -6.36
N THR A 83 -0.61 -1.85 -5.28
CA THR A 83 -0.11 -1.95 -3.91
C THR A 83 -1.16 -2.50 -2.94
N LEU A 84 -0.70 -3.17 -1.89
CA LEU A 84 -1.40 -3.18 -0.61
C LEU A 84 -1.22 -1.81 0.05
N PHE A 85 -2.29 -1.34 0.68
CA PHE A 85 -2.33 -0.03 1.32
C PHE A 85 -2.83 -0.15 2.74
N LEU A 86 -2.18 0.57 3.66
CA LEU A 86 -2.65 0.76 5.02
C LEU A 86 -2.55 2.23 5.43
N ARG A 87 -3.55 2.71 6.17
CA ARG A 87 -3.54 4.03 6.81
C ARG A 87 -4.07 3.90 8.23
N ARG A 88 -3.30 4.41 9.18
CA ARG A 88 -3.75 4.62 10.55
C ARG A 88 -4.45 5.98 10.57
N VAL A 89 -5.76 5.99 10.84
CA VAL A 89 -6.53 7.23 10.87
C VAL A 89 -6.04 8.08 12.04
N ASN A 90 -5.58 9.29 11.75
CA ASN A 90 -5.17 10.26 12.75
C ASN A 90 -6.33 11.25 12.97
N PRO A 91 -6.93 11.32 14.17
CA PRO A 91 -8.01 12.27 14.43
C PRO A 91 -7.53 13.74 14.39
N ASN A 92 -6.23 13.98 14.51
CA ASN A 92 -5.60 15.30 14.49
C ASN A 92 -4.88 15.58 13.15
N GLU A 93 -5.30 14.91 12.08
CA GLU A 93 -4.78 15.16 10.74
C GLU A 93 -5.04 16.60 10.30
N GLY A 94 -4.01 17.25 9.76
CA GLY A 94 -4.08 18.62 9.28
C GLY A 94 -4.82 18.74 7.94
N ALA A 95 -5.06 19.98 7.51
CA ALA A 95 -5.63 20.24 6.19
C ALA A 95 -4.73 19.60 5.10
N ASN A 96 -5.35 18.98 4.09
CA ASN A 96 -4.66 18.32 2.97
C ASN A 96 -3.83 17.06 3.34
N GLY A 97 -4.13 16.39 4.47
CA GLY A 97 -3.49 15.11 4.81
C GLY A 97 -2.16 15.23 5.56
N GLU A 98 -1.84 16.41 6.08
CA GLU A 98 -0.67 16.61 6.92
C GLU A 98 -0.76 15.78 8.20
N GLY A 99 0.31 15.07 8.55
CA GLY A 99 0.34 14.19 9.72
C GLY A 99 -0.41 12.86 9.55
N GLN A 100 -0.81 12.50 8.32
CA GLN A 100 -1.26 11.15 8.02
C GLN A 100 -0.12 10.13 8.21
N LYS A 101 -0.45 8.97 8.78
CA LYS A 101 0.44 7.81 8.83
C LYS A 101 -0.08 6.70 7.93
N TRP A 102 0.65 6.42 6.88
CA TRP A 102 0.27 5.42 5.88
C TRP A 102 1.49 4.68 5.35
N LEU A 103 1.22 3.52 4.75
CA LEU A 103 2.20 2.71 4.05
C LEU A 103 1.55 2.09 2.82
N LYS A 104 2.25 2.15 1.68
CA LYS A 104 1.91 1.39 0.47
C LYS A 104 3.06 0.45 0.14
N SER A 105 2.74 -0.79 -0.22
CA SER A 105 3.74 -1.77 -0.65
C SER A 105 3.23 -2.57 -1.83
N GLY A 106 4.06 -2.70 -2.86
CA GLY A 106 3.69 -3.45 -4.04
C GLY A 106 4.59 -3.20 -5.25
N ILE A 107 4.03 -3.45 -6.43
CA ILE A 107 4.75 -3.29 -7.69
C ILE A 107 4.69 -1.83 -8.13
N GLU A 108 5.83 -1.30 -8.55
CA GLU A 108 5.97 -0.01 -9.21
C GLU A 108 6.81 -0.16 -10.48
N ILE A 109 6.40 0.50 -11.55
CA ILE A 109 7.15 0.52 -12.81
C ILE A 109 8.13 1.70 -12.81
N GLU A 110 9.42 1.45 -12.98
CA GLU A 110 10.43 2.49 -13.23
C GLU A 110 11.21 2.14 -14.49
N GLN A 111 11.20 3.05 -15.47
CA GLN A 111 11.90 2.88 -16.75
C GLN A 111 11.57 1.55 -17.46
N GLY A 112 10.29 1.17 -17.46
CA GLY A 112 9.81 -0.06 -18.11
C GLY A 112 10.18 -1.35 -17.39
N ARG A 113 10.70 -1.27 -16.15
CA ARG A 113 11.03 -2.43 -15.31
C ARG A 113 10.16 -2.45 -14.07
N GLN A 114 9.81 -3.64 -13.62
CA GLN A 114 9.07 -3.83 -12.36
C GLN A 114 10.02 -3.80 -11.17
N PHE A 115 9.62 -3.03 -10.16
CA PHE A 115 10.23 -3.01 -8.84
C PHE A 115 9.19 -3.41 -7.81
N ILE A 116 9.62 -4.10 -6.76
CA ILE A 116 8.87 -4.21 -5.53
C ILE A 116 9.36 -3.11 -4.59
N GLY A 117 8.44 -2.37 -3.98
CA GLY A 117 8.81 -1.26 -3.11
C GLY A 117 7.87 -1.07 -1.94
N VAL A 118 8.34 -0.28 -0.98
CA VAL A 118 7.54 0.22 0.13
C VAL A 118 7.73 1.73 0.20
N VAL A 119 6.63 2.45 0.40
CA VAL A 119 6.67 3.82 0.88
C VAL A 119 6.01 3.85 2.23
N VAL A 120 6.75 4.33 3.24
CA VAL A 120 6.23 4.60 4.57
C VAL A 120 6.20 6.11 4.76
N SER A 121 5.06 6.67 5.16
CA SER A 121 4.97 8.10 5.48
C SER A 121 4.69 8.32 6.96
N ASP A 122 5.69 8.87 7.66
CA ASP A 122 5.62 9.24 9.07
C ASP A 122 6.72 10.27 9.44
N PRO A 123 6.51 11.58 9.24
CA PRO A 123 5.40 12.20 8.51
C PRO A 123 5.63 12.31 7.00
N PHE A 124 6.89 12.17 6.55
CA PHE A 124 7.28 12.28 5.14
C PHE A 124 7.52 10.91 4.53
N SER A 125 7.32 10.81 3.21
CA SER A 125 7.51 9.57 2.46
C SER A 125 8.97 9.15 2.43
N ASP A 126 9.23 7.96 2.96
CA ASP A 126 10.49 7.24 2.87
C ASP A 126 10.26 6.02 1.97
N TRP A 127 10.96 6.01 0.83
CA TRP A 127 10.75 5.08 -0.27
C TRP A 127 11.97 4.18 -0.46
N ASN A 128 11.72 2.89 -0.53
CA ASN A 128 12.69 1.92 -1.00
C ASN A 128 12.11 1.05 -2.10
N VAL A 129 12.97 0.62 -3.02
CA VAL A 129 12.65 -0.31 -4.10
C VAL A 129 13.73 -1.36 -4.25
N ALA A 130 13.32 -2.55 -4.69
CA ALA A 130 14.20 -3.61 -5.14
C ALA A 130 13.72 -4.09 -6.52
N PRO A 131 14.65 -4.38 -7.46
CA PRO A 131 14.26 -4.87 -8.77
C PRO A 131 13.58 -6.24 -8.64
N LEU A 132 12.45 -6.42 -9.31
CA LEU A 132 11.93 -7.75 -9.55
C LEU A 132 12.63 -8.34 -10.78
N ALA A 133 12.97 -9.63 -10.73
CA ALA A 133 13.47 -10.30 -11.91
C ALA A 133 12.38 -10.26 -12.98
N ASN A 134 12.69 -9.71 -14.16
CA ASN A 134 11.78 -9.77 -15.28
C ASN A 134 11.52 -11.25 -15.60
N ALA A 135 10.28 -11.71 -15.50
CA ALA A 135 9.93 -13.01 -16.06
C ALA A 135 10.23 -12.94 -17.57
N PRO A 136 10.99 -13.88 -18.16
CA PRO A 136 11.16 -13.91 -19.60
C PRO A 136 9.81 -14.25 -20.25
N GLY A 137 9.12 -13.24 -20.79
CA GLY A 137 7.80 -13.40 -21.42
C GLY A 137 6.91 -12.18 -21.21
N LYS A 138 5.80 -12.12 -21.97
CA LYS A 138 4.85 -10.99 -21.98
C LYS A 138 3.95 -10.90 -20.73
N ASP A 139 4.16 -11.74 -19.74
CA ASP A 139 3.36 -11.75 -18.52
C ASP A 139 4.14 -11.03 -17.41
N ALA A 140 3.65 -9.84 -17.06
CA ALA A 140 4.12 -9.08 -15.90
C ALA A 140 4.14 -10.00 -14.66
N ALA A 141 5.24 -9.98 -13.90
CA ALA A 141 5.41 -10.89 -12.78
C ALA A 141 4.39 -10.55 -11.68
N LYS A 142 3.68 -11.58 -11.20
CA LYS A 142 2.92 -11.50 -9.96
C LYS A 142 3.87 -11.57 -8.77
N VAL A 143 3.55 -10.88 -7.69
CA VAL A 143 4.32 -10.93 -6.44
C VAL A 143 3.38 -11.05 -5.25
N ASP A 144 3.65 -11.98 -4.35
CA ASP A 144 2.95 -12.02 -3.07
C ASP A 144 3.57 -10.99 -2.13
N VAL A 145 2.75 -10.20 -1.47
CA VAL A 145 3.17 -9.24 -0.45
C VAL A 145 2.43 -9.54 0.85
N GLU A 146 3.16 -9.51 1.95
CA GLU A 146 2.62 -9.64 3.29
C GLU A 146 3.07 -8.46 4.13
N ILE A 147 2.13 -7.82 4.83
CA ILE A 147 2.40 -6.75 5.78
C ILE A 147 1.92 -7.21 7.15
N GLU A 148 2.83 -7.27 8.12
CA GLU A 148 2.54 -7.61 9.51
C GLU A 148 2.70 -6.38 10.38
N LYS A 149 1.71 -6.06 11.21
CA LYS A 149 1.91 -5.20 12.39
C LYS A 149 2.09 -6.11 13.60
N VAL A 150 3.25 -6.01 14.25
CA VAL A 150 3.53 -6.71 15.51
C VAL A 150 4.01 -5.69 16.54
N GLY A 151 3.25 -5.54 17.63
CA GLY A 151 3.44 -4.45 18.57
C GLY A 151 3.32 -3.09 17.85
N PRO A 152 4.28 -2.15 18.04
CA PRO A 152 4.30 -0.86 17.35
C PRO A 152 4.97 -0.90 15.96
N ASP A 153 5.50 -2.04 15.56
CA ASP A 153 6.34 -2.16 14.37
C ASP A 153 5.57 -2.73 13.19
N VAL A 154 6.03 -2.41 11.98
CA VAL A 154 5.50 -2.98 10.74
C VAL A 154 6.62 -3.67 9.97
N HIS A 155 6.36 -4.89 9.53
CA HIS A 155 7.23 -5.70 8.69
C HIS A 155 6.57 -5.94 7.35
N VAL A 156 7.31 -5.73 6.28
CA VAL A 156 6.86 -5.97 4.91
C VAL A 156 7.72 -7.05 4.29
N TYR A 157 7.07 -8.09 3.82
CA TYR A 157 7.68 -9.21 3.12
C TYR A 157 7.13 -9.32 1.71
N TYR A 158 7.91 -9.93 0.82
CA TYR A 158 7.46 -10.30 -0.51
C TYR A 158 7.98 -11.67 -0.93
N THR A 159 7.26 -12.35 -1.80
CA THR A 159 7.68 -13.61 -2.42
C THR A 159 7.56 -13.46 -3.94
N PRO A 160 8.68 -13.46 -4.69
CA PRO A 160 8.63 -13.47 -6.15
C PRO A 160 7.89 -14.69 -6.70
N ALA A 161 7.29 -14.56 -7.88
CA ALA A 161 6.65 -15.68 -8.56
C ALA A 161 7.58 -16.89 -8.68
N GLY A 162 7.09 -18.07 -8.27
CA GLY A 162 7.83 -19.33 -8.32
C GLY A 162 8.75 -19.59 -7.12
N GLU A 163 8.97 -18.61 -6.26
CA GLU A 163 9.72 -18.78 -5.02
C GLU A 163 8.83 -19.32 -3.90
N LYS A 164 9.44 -20.01 -2.92
CA LYS A 164 8.72 -20.61 -1.78
C LYS A 164 8.91 -19.84 -0.47
N SER A 165 9.94 -19.01 -0.39
CA SER A 165 10.34 -18.32 0.83
C SER A 165 10.15 -16.82 0.66
N ARG A 166 9.46 -16.21 1.63
CA ARG A 166 9.31 -14.77 1.69
C ARG A 166 10.65 -14.09 2.03
N ILE A 167 10.87 -12.92 1.46
CA ILE A 167 12.04 -12.06 1.66
C ILE A 167 11.58 -10.82 2.43
N LEU A 168 12.33 -10.42 3.46
CA LEU A 168 12.09 -9.16 4.16
C LEU A 168 12.44 -7.99 3.24
N LEU A 169 11.46 -7.13 2.95
CA LEU A 169 11.64 -5.93 2.14
C LEU A 169 11.88 -4.69 3.00
N ARG A 170 11.15 -4.57 4.11
CA ARG A 170 11.22 -3.42 5.01
C ARG A 170 10.80 -3.80 6.42
N GLU A 171 11.51 -3.24 7.39
CA GLU A 171 11.06 -3.15 8.78
C GLU A 171 10.97 -1.67 9.16
N LYS A 172 9.81 -1.23 9.63
CA LYS A 172 9.61 0.10 10.18
C LYS A 172 9.32 -0.02 11.68
N LYS A 173 10.30 0.39 12.47
CA LYS A 173 10.15 0.53 13.92
C LYS A 173 9.24 1.72 14.27
N GLY A 174 8.37 1.52 15.25
CA GLY A 174 7.54 2.58 15.84
C GLY A 174 6.58 3.23 14.87
N PHE A 175 6.09 2.51 13.86
CA PHE A 175 5.07 3.02 12.94
C PHE A 175 3.75 3.31 13.68
N ALA A 176 3.38 2.42 14.59
CA ALA A 176 2.11 2.45 15.32
C ALA A 176 2.33 2.36 16.84
N PRO A 177 3.01 3.34 17.47
CA PRO A 177 3.15 3.36 18.94
C PRO A 177 1.75 3.33 19.58
N PRO A 178 1.52 2.52 20.64
CA PRO A 178 0.22 2.46 21.31
C PRO A 178 -0.24 3.84 21.77
N THR A 179 -1.54 4.08 21.68
CA THR A 179 -2.19 5.28 22.22
C THR A 179 -3.05 4.90 23.41
N ASP A 180 -3.50 5.90 24.19
CA ASP A 180 -4.46 5.71 25.29
C ASP A 180 -5.90 5.51 24.78
N ALA A 181 -6.13 5.50 23.47
CA ALA A 181 -7.45 5.25 22.90
C ALA A 181 -7.87 3.79 23.06
N GLU A 182 -9.15 3.53 23.34
CA GLU A 182 -9.66 2.15 23.40
C GLU A 182 -9.49 1.40 22.08
N HIS A 183 -9.66 2.14 20.97
CA HIS A 183 -9.57 1.59 19.61
C HIS A 183 -8.93 2.61 18.67
N GLU A 184 -8.27 2.08 17.66
CA GLU A 184 -7.73 2.84 16.54
C GLU A 184 -8.39 2.37 15.25
N THR A 185 -8.54 3.32 14.33
CA THR A 185 -9.17 3.05 13.04
C THR A 185 -8.12 2.88 11.96
N TRP A 186 -8.24 1.81 11.19
CA TRP A 186 -7.33 1.43 10.13
C TRP A 186 -8.08 1.30 8.82
N TRP A 187 -7.49 1.84 7.76
CA TRP A 187 -7.85 1.48 6.38
C TRP A 187 -6.89 0.40 5.96
N LEU A 188 -7.38 -0.79 5.63
CA LEU A 188 -6.55 -1.92 5.17
C LEU A 188 -7.12 -2.40 3.83
N GLY A 189 -6.32 -2.34 2.77
CA GLY A 189 -6.86 -2.49 1.43
C GLY A 189 -5.82 -2.56 0.33
N ALA A 190 -6.24 -2.17 -0.86
CA ALA A 190 -5.43 -2.07 -2.05
C ALA A 190 -5.51 -0.65 -2.65
N MET A 191 -4.43 -0.22 -3.28
CA MET A 191 -4.34 1.06 -3.97
C MET A 191 -3.63 0.86 -5.32
N VAL A 192 -4.13 1.52 -6.36
CA VAL A 192 -3.55 1.56 -7.69
C VAL A 192 -3.45 3.01 -8.12
N CYS A 193 -2.30 3.42 -8.68
CA CYS A 193 -2.11 4.78 -9.17
C CYS A 193 -1.07 4.85 -10.28
N GLY A 194 -1.08 5.97 -10.99
CA GLY A 194 -0.13 6.28 -12.05
C GLY A 194 0.10 7.78 -12.13
N PRO A 195 1.13 8.32 -11.46
CA PRO A 195 1.39 9.75 -11.38
C PRO A 195 1.59 10.43 -12.75
N LEU A 196 2.06 9.66 -13.74
CA LEU A 196 2.30 10.15 -15.11
C LEU A 196 1.35 9.55 -16.15
N SER A 197 0.44 8.67 -15.73
CA SER A 197 -0.45 7.93 -16.63
C SER A 197 -1.84 8.54 -16.65
N GLU A 198 -2.52 8.43 -17.80
CA GLU A 198 -3.92 8.86 -17.93
C GLU A 198 -4.90 7.81 -17.37
N SER A 199 -4.46 6.56 -17.22
CA SER A 199 -5.12 5.52 -16.44
C SER A 199 -4.12 4.45 -16.03
N THR A 200 -4.36 3.78 -14.91
CA THR A 200 -3.56 2.62 -14.49
C THR A 200 -4.46 1.52 -13.98
N GLU A 201 -4.24 0.30 -14.43
CA GLU A 201 -4.94 -0.87 -13.92
C GLU A 201 -4.04 -1.63 -12.95
N GLY A 202 -4.62 -2.22 -11.92
CA GLY A 202 -3.90 -3.08 -11.00
C GLY A 202 -4.84 -4.08 -10.35
N THR A 203 -4.29 -5.24 -10.01
CA THR A 203 -5.05 -6.32 -9.36
C THR A 203 -4.35 -6.76 -8.09
N VAL A 204 -5.14 -7.02 -7.05
CA VAL A 204 -4.73 -7.74 -5.85
C VAL A 204 -5.62 -8.96 -5.71
N GLU A 205 -5.06 -10.13 -5.96
CA GLU A 205 -5.71 -11.43 -5.75
C GLU A 205 -5.42 -11.94 -4.33
N ASN A 206 -6.20 -12.91 -3.85
CA ASN A 206 -5.97 -13.55 -2.55
C ASN A 206 -5.85 -12.55 -1.40
N TRP A 207 -6.55 -11.41 -1.48
CA TRP A 207 -6.54 -10.40 -0.45
C TRP A 207 -7.10 -10.99 0.84
N THR A 208 -6.32 -10.91 1.92
CA THR A 208 -6.76 -11.33 3.25
C THR A 208 -6.27 -10.38 4.32
N PHE A 209 -7.11 -10.22 5.34
CA PHE A 209 -6.77 -9.57 6.60
C PHE A 209 -7.07 -10.55 7.74
N GLU A 210 -6.11 -10.76 8.62
CA GLU A 210 -6.25 -11.65 9.77
C GLU A 210 -5.59 -11.04 11.02
N PRO A 211 -6.24 -11.07 12.20
CA PRO A 211 -5.55 -10.85 13.46
C PRO A 211 -4.48 -11.91 13.68
N ILE A 212 -3.32 -11.50 14.18
CA ILE A 212 -2.28 -12.43 14.63
C ILE A 212 -2.54 -12.70 16.10
N THR A 213 -3.07 -13.88 16.42
CA THR A 213 -3.18 -14.38 17.79
C THR A 213 -1.89 -15.14 18.11
N ASP A 214 -1.12 -14.67 19.08
CA ASP A 214 0.25 -15.13 19.35
C ASP A 214 0.41 -16.66 19.35
N ALA A 215 1.25 -17.15 18.44
CA ALA A 215 1.93 -18.46 18.50
C ALA A 215 3.17 -18.58 17.58
N GLN A 216 3.55 -17.54 16.81
CA GLN A 216 4.54 -17.69 15.73
C GLN A 216 5.46 -16.48 15.50
N HIS A 217 5.91 -15.83 16.57
CA HIS A 217 7.15 -15.03 16.54
C HIS A 217 8.03 -15.45 17.71
#